data_AF-A0A9D7HZX1-F1
#
_entry.id   AF-A0A9D7HZX1-F1
#
_cell.length_a   1.000
_cell.length_b   1.000
_cell.length_c   1.000
_cell.angle_alpha   90.00
_cell.angle_beta   90.00
_cell.angle_gamma   90.00
#
_symmetry.space_group_name_H-M   'P 1'
#
loop_
_entity.id
_entity.type
_entity.pdbx_description
1 polymer ?
#
loop_
_entity_poly.entity_id
_entity_poly.type
_entity_poly.pdbx_seq_one_letter_code
_entity_poly.pdbx_strand_id
1 'polypeptide(L)'
;MEKKQKMSSFNSYTKTSNHENFIYFILFLSVITFSCDSNSDSRKIKTSIPIALMEDIDEGEGEKQDGIAEAQRMEFEQTKDISLGYIPQDRLIKATEELNVARRNGIYPNRVNALAWVERGSNSDAVGPSNGNGRITGSQVTSGRMRAILVDLADVTNRTVWVGGVDGGIWKTNNITASPATWTVANDFLGNLAIADIAQDPTNTNVMYFATGEKSINSDAVKGGGIWKSIDHGVNWVLLPATTTFWNASRIVCDAAGNVYISTISSLQGIPGSVGGIYRSTDGGNTWSTNISPSGLSARVTEMVISSTGRMHVTCGYYNSTAATSGYRYTDAPSTVASGTWTSPATTFTPVEFNVDMAVAGNTLYALPANSSFQTPQIWKSTDGGANWAITGTTPPISGSAPLSSGQGWYCLAIAVDPTNANNVMVGGLNSYRSTDGGDIWTLNSGWVTGVPGTTNYIHADHQILVWNDNQVLDGGDGGIFYSADDGATFADRNVGLRLKQFYACAIHPISTNYFLAGAQDNGVHQLNGAGLTSSVEVTGGDGAFVHIDEDEP
;
A
#
# COMPACT_ATOMS: atom_id res chain seq x y z
N MET A 1 28.44 65.10 5.94
CA MET A 1 28.12 63.98 6.83
C MET A 1 28.10 62.76 5.92
N GLU A 2 29.22 62.05 5.72
CA GLU A 2 29.84 61.05 6.63
C GLU A 2 28.93 59.82 6.87
N LYS A 3 29.32 58.53 6.79
CA LYS A 3 30.55 57.72 6.48
C LYS A 3 30.03 56.25 6.35
N LYS A 4 30.31 55.29 5.45
CA LYS A 4 31.05 55.01 4.18
C LYS A 4 30.12 54.07 3.34
N GLN A 5 30.29 53.58 2.10
CA GLN A 5 31.34 53.40 1.08
C GLN A 5 32.26 52.14 1.16
N LYS A 6 32.52 51.52 -0.03
CA LYS A 6 33.21 50.23 -0.37
C LYS A 6 32.36 48.95 -0.18
N MET A 7 32.07 48.09 -1.17
CA MET A 7 32.38 47.98 -2.63
C MET A 7 33.79 47.50 -3.05
N SER A 8 33.91 46.19 -3.33
CA SER A 8 34.73 45.49 -4.38
C SER A 8 34.62 43.96 -4.16
N SER A 9 34.01 43.12 -5.00
CA SER A 9 34.46 42.56 -6.29
C SER A 9 35.88 41.94 -6.29
N PHE A 10 35.99 40.62 -6.58
CA PHE A 10 36.78 40.07 -7.72
C PHE A 10 36.67 38.52 -7.88
N ASN A 11 36.42 38.09 -9.12
CA ASN A 11 36.89 36.90 -9.87
C ASN A 11 37.16 35.51 -9.24
N SER A 12 36.34 34.54 -9.67
CA SER A 12 36.69 33.30 -10.40
C SER A 12 38.07 32.61 -10.22
N TYR A 13 38.03 31.28 -10.08
CA TYR A 13 39.06 30.36 -10.59
C TYR A 13 38.43 29.13 -11.25
N THR A 14 39.00 28.69 -12.38
CA THR A 14 38.63 27.44 -13.09
C THR A 14 39.87 26.63 -13.44
N LYS A 15 39.86 25.35 -13.06
CA LYS A 15 40.73 24.23 -13.48
C LYS A 15 40.10 22.97 -12.85
N THR A 16 39.78 21.85 -13.53
CA THR A 16 40.54 20.96 -14.43
C THR A 16 41.84 20.42 -13.79
N SER A 17 42.08 19.10 -13.70
CA SER A 17 41.31 17.95 -14.22
C SER A 17 41.77 16.57 -13.68
N ASN A 18 40.83 15.62 -13.64
CA ASN A 18 40.98 14.15 -13.75
C ASN A 18 41.60 13.32 -12.61
N HIS A 19 41.17 12.04 -12.58
CA HIS A 19 41.69 10.87 -11.86
C HIS A 19 41.43 10.86 -10.33
N GLU A 20 40.98 9.77 -9.68
CA GLU A 20 40.76 8.36 -10.12
C GLU A 20 39.36 7.81 -9.75
N ASN A 21 39.06 6.57 -10.17
CA ASN A 21 37.81 5.87 -9.88
C ASN A 21 37.75 5.37 -8.44
N PHE A 22 36.55 5.34 -7.84
CA PHE A 22 36.21 4.34 -6.83
C PHE A 22 34.85 3.70 -7.14
N ILE A 23 34.84 2.37 -7.22
CA ILE A 23 33.65 1.54 -7.49
C ILE A 23 33.42 0.67 -6.26
N TYR A 24 32.13 0.47 -5.94
CA TYR A 24 31.53 -0.44 -4.96
C TYR A 24 32.38 -1.61 -4.44
N PHE A 25 32.23 -1.91 -3.15
CA PHE A 25 31.89 -3.27 -2.74
C PHE A 25 31.07 -3.28 -1.44
N ILE A 26 29.82 -3.74 -1.50
CA ILE A 26 29.10 -4.30 -0.35
C ILE A 26 29.21 -5.82 -0.50
N LEU A 27 29.63 -6.52 0.56
CA LEU A 27 29.78 -7.98 0.56
C LEU A 27 28.81 -8.60 1.58
N PHE A 28 28.26 -9.75 1.21
CA PHE A 28 27.14 -10.43 1.85
C PHE A 28 27.60 -11.76 2.46
N LEU A 29 26.64 -12.54 3.00
CA LEU A 29 26.79 -13.86 3.64
C LEU A 29 27.37 -13.81 5.08
N SER A 30 27.00 -14.76 5.97
CA SER A 30 26.66 -16.16 5.67
C SER A 30 25.42 -16.73 6.36
N VAL A 31 24.80 -17.67 5.65
CA VAL A 31 23.81 -18.64 6.16
C VAL A 31 24.58 -19.76 6.88
N ILE A 32 24.02 -20.29 7.98
CA ILE A 32 24.43 -21.58 8.54
C ILE A 32 23.27 -22.56 8.42
N THR A 33 23.40 -23.53 7.52
CA THR A 33 22.65 -24.78 7.56
C THR A 33 23.34 -25.75 8.53
N PHE A 34 22.56 -26.47 9.34
CA PHE A 34 23.08 -27.56 10.17
C PHE A 34 22.69 -28.91 9.58
N SER A 35 23.68 -29.79 9.44
CA SER A 35 23.52 -31.22 9.21
C SER A 35 24.26 -31.98 10.32
N CYS A 36 23.88 -33.23 10.56
CA CYS A 36 24.55 -34.11 11.52
C CYS A 36 26.03 -34.34 11.08
N ASP A 37 26.98 -34.67 11.98
CA ASP A 37 26.87 -35.72 12.99
C ASP A 37 27.78 -35.52 14.23
N SER A 38 27.74 -36.50 15.12
CA SER A 38 28.37 -36.64 16.44
C SER A 38 29.91 -36.53 16.49
N ASN A 39 30.42 -35.72 17.42
CA ASN A 39 31.06 -36.23 18.64
C ASN A 39 31.41 -35.15 19.68
N SER A 40 31.86 -35.60 20.86
CA SER A 40 32.32 -34.75 21.96
C SER A 40 33.53 -33.88 21.60
N ASP A 41 33.53 -32.62 22.03
CA ASP A 41 34.35 -32.20 23.18
C ASP A 41 33.91 -30.82 23.73
N SER A 42 34.15 -30.57 25.02
CA SER A 42 33.81 -29.28 25.65
C SER A 42 34.92 -28.23 25.43
N ARG A 43 34.59 -27.10 24.77
CA ARG A 43 35.52 -25.96 24.69
C ARG A 43 34.78 -24.62 24.74
N LYS A 44 35.11 -23.82 25.76
CA LYS A 44 34.51 -22.51 26.02
C LYS A 44 34.99 -21.50 24.98
N ILE A 45 34.08 -20.96 24.16
CA ILE A 45 34.36 -19.77 23.35
C ILE A 45 33.94 -18.55 24.17
N LYS A 46 34.91 -17.69 24.51
CA LYS A 46 34.64 -16.34 25.03
C LYS A 46 34.62 -15.35 23.86
N THR A 47 33.45 -14.87 23.47
CA THR A 47 33.31 -13.69 22.61
C THR A 47 33.23 -12.43 23.46
N SER A 48 34.39 -11.90 23.86
CA SER A 48 34.48 -10.57 24.46
C SER A 48 34.43 -9.50 23.35
N ILE A 49 33.33 -8.74 23.31
CA ILE A 49 33.26 -7.52 22.48
C ILE A 49 34.16 -6.47 23.16
N PRO A 50 35.11 -5.84 22.44
CA PRO A 50 35.91 -4.75 23.00
C PRO A 50 35.05 -3.49 23.09
N ILE A 51 34.70 -3.08 24.31
CA ILE A 51 34.16 -1.74 24.56
C ILE A 51 35.32 -0.76 24.33
N ALA A 52 35.23 0.02 23.25
CA ALA A 52 36.11 1.17 23.06
C ALA A 52 35.70 2.25 24.08
N LEU A 53 36.69 2.78 24.81
CA LEU A 53 36.49 3.96 25.64
C LEU A 53 36.19 5.15 24.73
N MET A 54 35.00 5.71 24.88
CA MET A 54 34.62 6.99 24.29
C MET A 54 34.89 8.04 25.37
N GLU A 55 35.89 8.90 25.15
CA GLU A 55 36.22 9.99 26.07
C GLU A 55 35.10 11.03 26.11
N ASP A 56 34.89 11.67 27.27
CA ASP A 56 33.84 12.66 27.47
C ASP A 56 34.04 13.89 26.57
N ILE A 57 33.13 14.07 25.61
CA ILE A 57 32.96 15.33 24.88
C ILE A 57 31.69 16.01 25.43
N ASP A 58 31.92 16.99 26.29
CA ASP A 58 30.88 17.84 26.88
C ASP A 58 30.45 18.93 25.88
N GLU A 59 29.42 18.64 25.08
CA GLU A 59 28.77 19.63 24.20
C GLU A 59 27.24 19.61 24.33
N GLY A 60 26.72 20.52 25.16
CA GLY A 60 25.46 21.24 24.90
C GLY A 60 24.14 20.56 25.30
N GLU A 61 23.31 21.30 26.03
CA GLU A 61 21.88 20.99 26.19
C GLU A 61 21.17 21.17 24.83
N GLY A 62 20.80 20.06 24.21
CA GLY A 62 19.88 19.99 23.08
C GLY A 62 18.94 18.80 23.27
N GLU A 63 17.69 18.94 22.84
CA GLU A 63 16.64 17.93 23.02
C GLU A 63 17.05 16.61 22.36
N LYS A 64 17.34 15.60 23.18
CA LYS A 64 17.64 14.25 22.70
C LYS A 64 16.35 13.61 22.22
N GLN A 65 16.25 13.42 20.91
CA GLN A 65 15.22 12.55 20.33
C GLN A 65 15.53 11.10 20.70
N ASP A 66 14.59 10.41 21.35
CA ASP A 66 14.70 8.99 21.69
C ASP A 66 14.61 8.12 20.43
N GLY A 67 15.74 8.01 19.73
CA GLY A 67 15.86 7.22 18.51
C GLY A 67 15.77 5.71 18.76
N ILE A 68 15.68 4.96 17.67
CA ILE A 68 15.57 3.48 17.65
C ILE A 68 16.61 2.79 18.56
N ALA A 69 17.81 3.35 18.70
CA ALA A 69 18.85 2.82 19.58
C ALA A 69 18.48 2.87 21.08
N GLU A 70 17.79 3.91 21.53
CA GLU A 70 17.32 4.04 22.92
C GLU A 70 16.07 3.18 23.17
N ALA A 71 15.17 3.05 22.18
CA ALA A 71 14.07 2.09 22.25
C ALA A 71 14.57 0.63 22.35
N GLN A 72 15.55 0.24 21.51
CA GLN A 72 16.21 -1.07 21.59
C GLN A 72 16.97 -1.26 22.91
N ARG A 73 17.56 -0.18 23.46
CA ARG A 73 18.16 -0.22 24.80
C ARG A 73 17.08 -0.42 25.86
N MET A 74 15.93 0.24 25.78
CA MET A 74 14.81 0.05 26.70
C MET A 74 14.29 -1.40 26.67
N GLU A 75 14.07 -2.00 25.50
CA GLU A 75 13.69 -3.42 25.40
C GLU A 75 14.74 -4.35 26.03
N PHE A 76 16.03 -4.11 25.80
CA PHE A 76 17.11 -4.86 26.43
C PHE A 76 17.13 -4.68 27.95
N GLU A 77 16.94 -3.46 28.45
CA GLU A 77 16.91 -3.13 29.87
C GLU A 77 15.67 -3.73 30.58
N GLN A 78 14.53 -3.85 29.89
CA GLN A 78 13.32 -4.53 30.37
C GLN A 78 13.44 -6.06 30.36
N THR A 79 14.16 -6.65 29.39
CA THR A 79 14.24 -8.11 29.19
C THR A 79 15.46 -8.79 29.81
N LYS A 80 16.50 -8.04 30.19
CA LYS A 80 17.66 -8.58 30.90
C LYS A 80 17.32 -9.02 32.32
N ASP A 81 18.04 -10.01 32.84
CA ASP A 81 18.04 -10.26 34.29
C ASP A 81 18.90 -9.20 34.98
N ILE A 82 18.29 -8.42 35.88
CA ILE A 82 18.93 -7.33 36.64
C ILE A 82 20.17 -7.79 37.42
N SER A 83 20.20 -9.04 37.91
CA SER A 83 21.34 -9.61 38.63
C SER A 83 22.46 -10.15 37.73
N LEU A 84 22.17 -10.38 36.44
CA LEU A 84 23.14 -10.90 35.47
C LEU A 84 23.66 -9.83 34.49
N GLY A 85 22.87 -8.79 34.23
CA GLY A 85 23.19 -7.73 33.25
C GLY A 85 22.99 -8.13 31.79
N TYR A 86 22.37 -9.29 31.50
CA TYR A 86 22.06 -9.78 30.16
C TYR A 86 20.79 -10.64 30.16
N ILE A 87 20.26 -10.95 28.97
CA ILE A 87 19.10 -11.83 28.77
C ILE A 87 19.56 -13.31 28.83
N PRO A 88 19.19 -14.10 29.86
CA PRO A 88 19.71 -15.46 30.02
C PRO A 88 18.98 -16.46 29.10
N GLN A 89 19.57 -16.73 27.92
CA GLN A 89 19.01 -17.61 26.89
C GLN A 89 18.58 -18.99 27.42
N ASP A 90 19.34 -19.59 28.34
CA ASP A 90 19.00 -20.87 28.97
C ASP A 90 17.63 -20.87 29.68
N ARG A 91 17.23 -19.71 30.25
CA ARG A 91 15.91 -19.53 30.88
C ARG A 91 14.84 -19.27 29.84
N LEU A 92 15.15 -18.57 28.74
CA LEU A 92 14.23 -18.37 27.63
C LEU A 92 13.84 -19.69 26.97
N ILE A 93 14.80 -20.61 26.81
CA ILE A 93 14.56 -21.99 26.35
C ILE A 93 13.61 -22.71 27.32
N LYS A 94 13.92 -22.72 28.64
CA LYS A 94 13.04 -23.35 29.63
C LYS A 94 11.63 -22.75 29.67
N ALA A 95 11.51 -21.43 29.65
CA ALA A 95 10.20 -20.76 29.58
C ALA A 95 9.43 -21.14 28.30
N THR A 96 10.13 -21.31 27.17
CA THR A 96 9.54 -21.78 25.91
C THR A 96 9.14 -23.26 25.98
N GLU A 97 9.93 -24.11 26.63
CA GLU A 97 9.59 -25.52 26.87
C GLU A 97 8.38 -25.65 27.81
N GLU A 98 8.37 -24.92 28.93
CA GLU A 98 7.27 -24.86 29.90
C GLU A 98 5.99 -24.31 29.26
N LEU A 99 6.07 -23.22 28.47
CA LEU A 99 4.95 -22.70 27.68
C LEU A 99 4.43 -23.75 26.69
N ASN A 100 5.31 -24.46 25.98
CA ASN A 100 4.92 -25.51 25.05
C ASN A 100 4.40 -26.78 25.75
N VAL A 101 4.81 -27.07 26.99
CA VAL A 101 4.21 -28.12 27.83
C VAL A 101 2.81 -27.69 28.30
N ALA A 102 2.65 -26.46 28.79
CA ALA A 102 1.34 -25.91 29.17
C ALA A 102 0.36 -25.86 27.97
N ARG A 103 0.85 -25.49 26.79
CA ARG A 103 0.07 -25.44 25.53
C ARG A 103 -0.33 -26.83 25.02
N ARG A 104 0.49 -27.87 25.26
CA ARG A 104 0.18 -29.28 24.94
C ARG A 104 -0.73 -29.94 25.98
N ASN A 105 -0.58 -29.58 27.26
CA ASN A 105 -1.40 -30.10 28.36
C ASN A 105 -2.71 -29.27 28.57
N GLY A 106 -2.93 -28.25 27.74
CA GLY A 106 -3.94 -27.21 27.88
C GLY A 106 -5.39 -27.61 27.60
N ILE A 107 -5.86 -28.74 28.13
CA ILE A 107 -7.30 -28.93 28.34
C ILE A 107 -7.66 -28.09 29.57
N TYR A 108 -8.07 -26.83 29.35
CA TYR A 108 -8.56 -25.95 30.40
C TYR A 108 -9.96 -26.41 30.86
N PRO A 109 -10.14 -26.95 32.09
CA PRO A 109 -11.49 -27.23 32.61
C PRO A 109 -12.23 -25.93 32.91
N ASN A 110 -11.49 -24.91 33.35
CA ASN A 110 -11.95 -23.53 33.41
C ASN A 110 -11.83 -22.92 32.01
N ARG A 111 -12.87 -23.08 31.18
CA ARG A 111 -13.11 -22.05 30.16
C ARG A 111 -13.28 -20.74 30.92
N VAL A 112 -12.40 -19.78 30.69
CA VAL A 112 -12.66 -18.40 31.10
C VAL A 112 -14.00 -18.03 30.46
N ASN A 113 -14.97 -17.52 31.23
CA ASN A 113 -16.20 -16.97 30.65
C ASN A 113 -15.77 -16.00 29.55
N ALA A 114 -16.36 -16.11 28.36
CA ALA A 114 -15.96 -15.31 27.20
C ALA A 114 -15.86 -13.85 27.63
N LEU A 115 -14.63 -13.31 27.62
CA LEU A 115 -14.37 -11.96 28.09
C LEU A 115 -15.25 -11.02 27.28
N ALA A 116 -16.03 -10.19 27.98
CA ALA A 116 -16.95 -9.23 27.36
C ALA A 116 -16.16 -8.07 26.77
N TRP A 117 -15.42 -8.35 25.70
CA TRP A 117 -14.70 -7.35 24.93
C TRP A 117 -15.71 -6.39 24.28
N VAL A 118 -15.54 -5.11 24.57
CA VAL A 118 -16.20 -4.02 23.86
C VAL A 118 -15.13 -3.40 22.98
N GLU A 119 -15.43 -3.27 21.68
CA GLU A 119 -14.47 -2.74 20.71
C GLU A 119 -14.09 -1.29 21.03
N ARG A 120 -12.83 -0.95 20.77
CA ARG A 120 -12.23 0.38 21.03
C ARG A 120 -11.47 0.81 19.79
N GLY A 121 -11.64 2.06 19.38
CA GLY A 121 -10.97 2.58 18.20
C GLY A 121 -11.64 3.83 17.62
N SER A 122 -11.00 4.38 16.59
CA SER A 122 -11.51 5.52 15.84
C SER A 122 -12.63 5.08 14.89
N ASN A 123 -13.82 5.64 15.07
CA ASN A 123 -14.94 5.57 14.13
C ASN A 123 -14.94 6.78 13.16
N SER A 124 -14.19 7.81 13.51
CA SER A 124 -13.99 9.06 12.75
C SER A 124 -12.82 9.81 13.39
N ASP A 125 -12.22 10.75 12.68
CA ASP A 125 -11.17 11.60 13.25
C ASP A 125 -11.38 13.09 12.94
N ALA A 126 -10.60 13.92 13.63
CA ALA A 126 -10.54 15.36 13.42
C ALA A 126 -9.13 15.86 13.72
N VAL A 127 -8.64 16.83 12.95
CA VAL A 127 -7.30 17.41 13.13
C VAL A 127 -7.22 18.24 14.41
N GLY A 128 -6.21 17.99 15.25
CA GLY A 128 -6.00 18.62 16.54
C GLY A 128 -5.34 20.02 16.49
N PRO A 129 -5.25 20.72 17.65
CA PRO A 129 -4.84 22.13 17.71
C PRO A 129 -3.32 22.36 17.68
N SER A 130 -2.56 21.47 18.31
CA SER A 130 -1.14 21.23 17.98
C SER A 130 -1.13 20.08 16.98
N ASN A 131 -0.27 20.13 15.96
CA ASN A 131 -0.21 19.06 14.96
C ASN A 131 1.12 18.93 14.18
N GLY A 132 1.78 20.05 13.82
CA GLY A 132 2.90 20.03 12.86
C GLY A 132 2.53 19.46 11.48
N ASN A 133 1.22 19.42 11.18
CA ASN A 133 0.62 18.50 10.23
C ASN A 133 0.18 19.23 8.96
N GLY A 134 0.42 18.62 7.80
CA GLY A 134 -0.05 19.14 6.52
C GLY A 134 -1.57 19.07 6.35
N ARG A 135 -2.26 18.14 7.01
CA ARG A 135 -3.70 17.91 6.87
C ARG A 135 -4.51 19.14 7.29
N ILE A 136 -5.46 19.53 6.45
CA ILE A 136 -6.20 20.79 6.57
C ILE A 136 -7.05 20.82 7.86
N THR A 137 -7.05 21.94 8.60
CA THR A 137 -7.96 22.10 9.74
C THR A 137 -9.41 22.14 9.25
N GLY A 138 -10.27 21.24 9.76
CA GLY A 138 -11.60 21.01 9.21
C GLY A 138 -11.59 20.19 7.92
N SER A 139 -10.50 19.46 7.64
CA SER A 139 -10.48 18.45 6.59
C SER A 139 -11.46 17.32 6.86
N GLN A 140 -11.70 16.57 5.79
CA GLN A 140 -12.48 15.36 5.68
C GLN A 140 -11.85 14.22 6.51
N VAL A 141 -12.67 13.25 6.93
CA VAL A 141 -12.26 12.12 7.79
C VAL A 141 -11.35 11.17 7.02
N THR A 142 -10.41 10.51 7.70
CA THR A 142 -9.60 9.41 7.12
C THR A 142 -9.85 8.09 7.83
N SER A 143 -9.79 6.98 7.10
CA SER A 143 -10.05 5.63 7.64
C SER A 143 -8.85 4.69 7.62
N GLY A 144 -7.75 5.03 6.95
CA GLY A 144 -6.57 4.15 6.77
C GLY A 144 -6.54 3.39 5.43
N ARG A 145 -5.50 2.56 5.24
CA ARG A 145 -5.01 2.13 3.93
C ARG A 145 -5.88 1.11 3.20
N MET A 146 -6.23 1.42 1.96
CA MET A 146 -6.99 0.55 1.05
C MET A 146 -6.38 0.45 -0.36
N ARG A 147 -6.65 -0.67 -1.03
CA ARG A 147 -6.22 -0.91 -2.43
C ARG A 147 -7.31 -1.42 -3.36
N ALA A 148 -8.46 -1.81 -2.79
CA ALA A 148 -9.53 -2.50 -3.49
C ALA A 148 -10.84 -1.71 -3.37
N ILE A 149 -11.47 -1.38 -4.50
CA ILE A 149 -12.78 -0.73 -4.63
C ILE A 149 -13.55 -1.41 -5.77
N LEU A 150 -14.81 -1.75 -5.54
CA LEU A 150 -15.73 -2.27 -6.55
C LEU A 150 -17.11 -1.62 -6.40
N VAL A 151 -17.60 -1.00 -7.49
CA VAL A 151 -19.01 -0.68 -7.65
C VAL A 151 -19.75 -1.95 -8.04
N ASP A 152 -20.83 -2.28 -7.33
CA ASP A 152 -21.51 -3.56 -7.43
C ASP A 152 -22.30 -3.69 -8.75
N LEU A 153 -21.87 -4.58 -9.64
CA LEU A 153 -22.47 -4.81 -10.97
C LEU A 153 -23.93 -5.30 -10.91
N ALA A 154 -24.42 -5.71 -9.74
CA ALA A 154 -25.82 -6.06 -9.52
C ALA A 154 -26.71 -4.83 -9.18
N ASP A 155 -26.13 -3.72 -8.72
CA ASP A 155 -26.87 -2.54 -8.28
C ASP A 155 -27.03 -1.52 -9.40
N VAL A 156 -28.16 -1.60 -10.10
CA VAL A 156 -28.57 -0.66 -11.16
C VAL A 156 -28.70 0.81 -10.71
N THR A 157 -28.52 1.13 -9.44
CA THR A 157 -28.45 2.52 -8.95
C THR A 157 -27.03 3.06 -8.82
N ASN A 158 -26.00 2.21 -8.97
CA ASN A 158 -24.58 2.52 -8.79
C ASN A 158 -24.32 3.18 -7.41
N ARG A 159 -24.78 2.53 -6.34
CA ARG A 159 -24.68 3.03 -4.95
C ARG A 159 -24.00 2.07 -3.99
N THR A 160 -24.08 0.80 -4.30
CA THR A 160 -23.52 -0.29 -3.53
C THR A 160 -22.05 -0.43 -3.89
N VAL A 161 -21.17 -0.27 -2.90
CA VAL A 161 -19.72 -0.27 -3.07
C VAL A 161 -19.09 -1.18 -2.03
N TRP A 162 -18.19 -2.04 -2.52
CA TRP A 162 -17.33 -2.89 -1.71
C TRP A 162 -15.93 -2.29 -1.67
N VAL A 163 -15.29 -2.31 -0.50
CA VAL A 163 -13.90 -1.84 -0.34
C VAL A 163 -13.07 -2.85 0.46
N GLY A 164 -11.76 -2.85 0.23
CA GLY A 164 -10.81 -3.72 0.91
C GLY A 164 -9.60 -2.94 1.45
N GLY A 165 -9.37 -3.07 2.76
CA GLY A 165 -8.20 -2.55 3.45
C GLY A 165 -6.98 -3.47 3.32
N VAL A 166 -5.79 -2.89 3.47
CA VAL A 166 -4.51 -3.62 3.34
C VAL A 166 -4.17 -4.50 4.56
N ASP A 167 -4.78 -4.24 5.70
CA ASP A 167 -4.89 -5.16 6.84
C ASP A 167 -6.30 -5.19 7.47
N GLY A 168 -7.15 -4.20 7.16
CA GLY A 168 -8.48 -4.03 7.75
C GLY A 168 -9.63 -4.84 7.13
N GLY A 169 -9.38 -5.77 6.22
CA GLY A 169 -10.41 -6.67 5.68
C GLY A 169 -11.38 -6.04 4.68
N ILE A 170 -12.53 -6.68 4.47
CA ILE A 170 -13.52 -6.37 3.41
C ILE A 170 -14.84 -5.81 3.96
N TRP A 171 -15.31 -4.73 3.36
CA TRP A 171 -16.43 -3.90 3.83
C TRP A 171 -17.40 -3.57 2.70
N LYS A 172 -18.64 -3.26 3.06
CA LYS A 172 -19.71 -2.86 2.13
C LYS A 172 -20.44 -1.61 2.62
N THR A 173 -20.75 -0.70 1.70
CA THR A 173 -21.85 0.26 1.84
C THR A 173 -22.90 -0.05 0.77
N ASN A 174 -24.18 0.11 1.12
CA ASN A 174 -25.29 0.05 0.15
C ASN A 174 -25.67 1.45 -0.37
N ASN A 175 -24.97 2.51 0.06
CA ASN A 175 -25.17 3.86 -0.42
C ASN A 175 -23.92 4.74 -0.25
N ILE A 176 -23.01 4.69 -1.23
CA ILE A 176 -21.83 5.56 -1.28
C ILE A 176 -22.18 7.05 -1.49
N THR A 177 -23.36 7.37 -2.05
CA THR A 177 -23.71 8.77 -2.32
C THR A 177 -24.11 9.53 -1.05
N ALA A 178 -24.50 8.83 0.02
CA ALA A 178 -24.73 9.44 1.33
C ALA A 178 -23.42 9.94 1.95
N SER A 179 -23.44 11.12 2.58
CA SER A 179 -22.32 11.67 3.34
C SER A 179 -22.78 11.96 4.78
N PRO A 180 -22.24 11.27 5.80
CA PRO A 180 -21.36 10.09 5.69
C PRO A 180 -22.07 8.88 5.05
N ALA A 181 -21.28 7.92 4.55
CA ALA A 181 -21.78 6.59 4.19
C ALA A 181 -22.08 5.77 5.46
N THR A 182 -22.67 4.58 5.29
CA THR A 182 -22.83 3.60 6.37
C THR A 182 -22.17 2.29 5.96
N TRP A 183 -21.08 1.95 6.62
CA TRP A 183 -20.31 0.73 6.35
C TRP A 183 -20.76 -0.44 7.22
N THR A 184 -20.65 -1.63 6.64
CA THR A 184 -20.82 -2.92 7.31
C THR A 184 -19.58 -3.76 7.00
N VAL A 185 -18.98 -4.40 8.01
CA VAL A 185 -17.93 -5.40 7.74
C VAL A 185 -18.59 -6.61 7.08
N ALA A 186 -18.02 -7.12 5.98
CA ALA A 186 -18.55 -8.31 5.34
C ALA A 186 -18.10 -9.59 6.06
N ASN A 187 -16.86 -9.65 6.56
CA ASN A 187 -16.37 -10.75 7.41
C ASN A 187 -15.08 -10.39 8.19
N ASP A 188 -15.13 -10.39 9.53
CA ASP A 188 -13.95 -10.21 10.42
C ASP A 188 -13.17 -11.51 10.70
N PHE A 189 -13.70 -12.68 10.34
CA PHE A 189 -13.12 -14.00 10.66
C PHE A 189 -12.37 -14.64 9.48
N LEU A 190 -11.88 -13.81 8.55
CA LEU A 190 -11.05 -14.26 7.44
C LEU A 190 -9.65 -14.65 7.93
N GLY A 191 -9.10 -15.75 7.39
CA GLY A 191 -7.73 -16.20 7.71
C GLY A 191 -6.61 -15.29 7.18
N ASN A 192 -6.96 -14.24 6.45
CA ASN A 192 -6.11 -13.15 6.02
C ASN A 192 -7.01 -11.93 5.74
N LEU A 193 -6.59 -10.74 6.16
CA LEU A 193 -7.36 -9.49 6.03
C LEU A 193 -6.75 -8.51 5.02
N ALA A 194 -5.68 -8.89 4.33
CA ALA A 194 -4.91 -8.00 3.47
C ALA A 194 -5.48 -7.95 2.05
N ILE A 195 -6.58 -7.23 1.87
CA ILE A 195 -7.31 -7.19 0.59
C ILE A 195 -6.53 -6.32 -0.41
N ALA A 196 -6.00 -6.95 -1.45
CA ALA A 196 -5.16 -6.30 -2.45
C ALA A 196 -5.95 -5.81 -3.67
N ASP A 197 -6.95 -6.59 -4.10
CA ASP A 197 -7.86 -6.27 -5.20
C ASP A 197 -9.14 -7.13 -5.14
N ILE A 198 -10.21 -6.70 -5.82
CA ILE A 198 -11.55 -7.33 -5.79
C ILE A 198 -12.23 -7.30 -7.17
N ALA A 199 -12.84 -8.42 -7.56
CA ALA A 199 -13.57 -8.56 -8.82
C ALA A 199 -14.92 -9.27 -8.64
N GLN A 200 -15.83 -9.00 -9.57
CA GLN A 200 -17.15 -9.62 -9.67
C GLN A 200 -17.29 -10.23 -11.06
N ASP A 201 -17.94 -11.40 -11.15
CA ASP A 201 -18.16 -12.08 -12.42
C ASP A 201 -19.25 -11.34 -13.22
N PRO A 202 -18.93 -10.78 -14.41
CA PRO A 202 -19.89 -10.01 -15.20
C PRO A 202 -20.99 -10.88 -15.82
N THR A 203 -20.84 -12.22 -15.77
CA THR A 203 -21.83 -13.19 -16.26
C THR A 203 -22.75 -13.72 -15.14
N ASN A 204 -22.33 -13.62 -13.88
CA ASN A 204 -23.12 -13.97 -12.70
C ASN A 204 -22.68 -13.15 -11.48
N THR A 205 -23.32 -12.01 -11.26
CA THR A 205 -22.92 -11.01 -10.24
C THR A 205 -23.00 -11.48 -8.78
N ASN A 206 -23.59 -12.65 -8.50
CA ASN A 206 -23.48 -13.31 -7.18
C ASN A 206 -22.06 -13.85 -6.90
N VAL A 207 -21.30 -14.13 -7.95
CA VAL A 207 -19.94 -14.64 -7.87
C VAL A 207 -18.96 -13.47 -7.78
N MET A 208 -18.19 -13.47 -6.70
CA MET A 208 -17.21 -12.43 -6.41
C MET A 208 -15.91 -13.09 -5.94
N TYR A 209 -14.78 -12.42 -6.19
CA TYR A 209 -13.46 -12.85 -5.74
C TYR A 209 -12.71 -11.67 -5.15
N PHE A 210 -11.97 -11.88 -4.07
CA PHE A 210 -10.93 -10.93 -3.65
C PHE A 210 -9.59 -11.64 -3.54
N ALA A 211 -8.54 -10.95 -3.96
CA ALA A 211 -7.15 -11.39 -3.86
C ALA A 211 -6.48 -10.73 -2.65
N THR A 212 -5.48 -11.39 -2.08
CA THR A 212 -4.80 -10.90 -0.88
C THR A 212 -3.29 -10.75 -1.05
N GLY A 213 -2.74 -9.84 -0.25
CA GLY A 213 -1.32 -9.57 -0.14
C GLY A 213 -0.79 -8.59 -1.18
N GLU A 214 0.08 -7.68 -0.75
CA GLU A 214 0.43 -6.50 -1.54
C GLU A 214 1.34 -6.79 -2.75
N LYS A 215 1.20 -6.00 -3.82
CA LYS A 215 2.22 -5.89 -4.89
C LYS A 215 3.46 -5.10 -4.45
N SER A 216 3.30 -4.28 -3.42
CA SER A 216 4.29 -3.37 -2.82
C SER A 216 5.46 -4.11 -2.13
N ILE A 217 6.56 -3.40 -1.88
CA ILE A 217 7.76 -3.95 -1.20
C ILE A 217 8.36 -3.06 -0.09
N ASN A 218 7.52 -2.18 0.47
CA ASN A 218 7.72 -1.58 1.79
C ASN A 218 7.89 -2.66 2.88
N SER A 219 8.53 -2.31 4.00
CA SER A 219 8.88 -3.27 5.07
C SER A 219 7.68 -3.79 5.87
N ASP A 220 6.60 -3.03 5.89
CA ASP A 220 5.29 -3.34 6.48
C ASP A 220 4.33 -4.04 5.50
N ALA A 221 4.76 -4.28 4.25
CA ALA A 221 3.90 -4.81 3.19
C ALA A 221 3.26 -6.16 3.58
N VAL A 222 1.94 -6.20 3.59
CA VAL A 222 1.23 -7.32 4.23
C VAL A 222 1.16 -8.55 3.31
N LYS A 223 1.58 -9.71 3.83
CA LYS A 223 1.58 -10.99 3.11
C LYS A 223 0.15 -11.55 2.94
N GLY A 224 -0.19 -11.93 1.70
CA GLY A 224 -1.46 -12.58 1.36
C GLY A 224 -1.53 -14.07 1.70
N GLY A 225 -2.74 -14.61 1.67
CA GLY A 225 -3.04 -16.04 1.87
C GLY A 225 -3.65 -16.75 0.66
N GLY A 226 -3.89 -16.04 -0.45
CA GLY A 226 -4.52 -16.55 -1.67
C GLY A 226 -5.67 -15.69 -2.18
N ILE A 227 -6.65 -16.34 -2.80
CA ILE A 227 -7.89 -15.73 -3.33
C ILE A 227 -9.09 -16.34 -2.59
N TRP A 228 -10.00 -15.48 -2.13
CA TRP A 228 -11.28 -15.87 -1.56
C TRP A 228 -12.38 -15.70 -2.60
N LYS A 229 -13.38 -16.57 -2.53
CA LYS A 229 -14.55 -16.58 -3.41
C LYS A 229 -15.85 -16.50 -2.61
N SER A 230 -16.77 -15.69 -3.09
CA SER A 230 -18.21 -15.76 -2.79
C SER A 230 -18.97 -16.35 -3.98
N ILE A 231 -20.11 -16.99 -3.70
CA ILE A 231 -21.12 -17.40 -4.69
C ILE A 231 -22.52 -16.88 -4.35
N ASP A 232 -22.64 -16.07 -3.30
CA ASP A 232 -23.88 -15.57 -2.69
C ASP A 232 -23.80 -14.06 -2.43
N HIS A 233 -23.19 -13.33 -3.38
CA HIS A 233 -23.10 -11.86 -3.39
C HIS A 233 -22.41 -11.26 -2.15
N GLY A 234 -21.36 -11.95 -1.71
CA GLY A 234 -20.43 -11.55 -0.66
C GLY A 234 -20.94 -11.80 0.76
N VAL A 235 -21.97 -12.63 0.92
CA VAL A 235 -22.50 -13.05 2.24
C VAL A 235 -21.59 -14.11 2.89
N ASN A 236 -21.05 -15.05 2.11
CA ASN A 236 -20.05 -16.01 2.58
C ASN A 236 -18.80 -15.98 1.69
N TRP A 237 -17.63 -16.13 2.31
CA TRP A 237 -16.33 -16.09 1.62
C TRP A 237 -15.50 -17.33 1.96
N VAL A 238 -15.01 -18.03 0.93
CA VAL A 238 -14.24 -19.27 1.05
C VAL A 238 -12.89 -19.13 0.34
N LEU A 239 -11.80 -19.41 1.04
CA LEU A 239 -10.45 -19.47 0.47
C LEU A 239 -10.35 -20.61 -0.56
N LEU A 240 -9.92 -20.28 -1.79
CA LEU A 240 -9.69 -21.25 -2.87
C LEU A 240 -8.40 -22.04 -2.60
N PRO A 241 -8.42 -23.35 -2.30
CA PRO A 241 -7.25 -24.07 -1.80
C PRO A 241 -6.08 -24.15 -2.80
N ALA A 242 -6.37 -24.07 -4.10
CA ALA A 242 -5.35 -24.05 -5.15
C ALA A 242 -4.58 -22.71 -5.26
N THR A 243 -4.92 -21.71 -4.45
CA THR A 243 -4.36 -20.34 -4.51
C THR A 243 -3.46 -19.99 -3.33
N THR A 244 -3.21 -20.93 -2.40
CA THR A 244 -2.50 -20.66 -1.12
C THR A 244 -1.01 -20.32 -1.26
N THR A 245 -0.49 -20.16 -2.48
CA THR A 245 0.86 -19.65 -2.82
C THR A 245 0.83 -18.26 -3.48
N PHE A 246 -0.36 -17.70 -3.72
CA PHE A 246 -0.54 -16.34 -4.25
C PHE A 246 -0.51 -15.36 -3.07
N TRP A 247 0.68 -14.84 -2.76
CA TRP A 247 0.93 -14.04 -1.56
C TRP A 247 1.17 -12.54 -1.82
N ASN A 248 1.39 -12.16 -3.08
CA ASN A 248 1.67 -10.80 -3.53
C ASN A 248 0.80 -10.54 -4.77
N ALA A 249 -0.49 -10.25 -4.57
CA ALA A 249 -1.44 -9.99 -5.64
C ALA A 249 -1.31 -8.54 -6.15
N SER A 250 -1.44 -8.35 -7.45
CA SER A 250 -1.45 -7.02 -8.06
C SER A 250 -2.79 -6.63 -8.66
N ARG A 251 -3.47 -7.57 -9.35
CA ARG A 251 -4.85 -7.43 -9.83
C ARG A 251 -5.55 -8.78 -9.90
N ILE A 252 -6.87 -8.77 -9.75
CA ILE A 252 -7.79 -9.88 -10.05
C ILE A 252 -8.88 -9.39 -11.00
N VAL A 253 -9.15 -10.12 -12.09
CA VAL A 253 -10.18 -9.73 -13.08
C VAL A 253 -10.98 -10.95 -13.56
N CYS A 254 -12.23 -10.73 -13.96
CA CYS A 254 -13.09 -11.73 -14.58
C CYS A 254 -13.40 -11.32 -16.04
N ASP A 255 -13.45 -12.29 -16.96
CA ASP A 255 -13.87 -12.03 -18.35
C ASP A 255 -15.34 -12.40 -18.62
N ALA A 256 -15.87 -11.93 -19.75
CA ALA A 256 -17.24 -12.21 -20.19
C ALA A 256 -17.49 -13.67 -20.64
N ALA A 257 -16.51 -14.57 -20.43
CA ALA A 257 -16.64 -16.01 -20.62
C ALA A 257 -16.54 -16.79 -19.28
N GLY A 258 -16.57 -16.10 -18.13
CA GLY A 258 -16.54 -16.71 -16.79
C GLY A 258 -15.16 -17.18 -16.33
N ASN A 259 -14.08 -16.80 -17.03
CA ASN A 259 -12.72 -17.07 -16.58
C ASN A 259 -12.29 -16.00 -15.57
N VAL A 260 -11.54 -16.40 -14.55
CA VAL A 260 -10.95 -15.49 -13.57
C VAL A 260 -9.43 -15.55 -13.66
N TYR A 261 -8.79 -14.39 -13.56
CA TYR A 261 -7.36 -14.17 -13.77
C TYR A 261 -6.78 -13.44 -12.57
N ILE A 262 -5.56 -13.81 -12.18
CA ILE A 262 -4.79 -13.16 -11.12
C ILE A 262 -3.40 -12.81 -11.65
N SER A 263 -2.95 -11.57 -11.43
CA SER A 263 -1.55 -11.18 -11.60
C SER A 263 -0.85 -11.11 -10.25
N THR A 264 0.41 -11.58 -10.23
CA THR A 264 1.20 -11.75 -9.01
C THR A 264 2.66 -11.30 -9.20
N ILE A 265 3.28 -10.85 -8.10
CA ILE A 265 4.69 -10.46 -8.05
C ILE A 265 5.54 -11.62 -7.50
N SER A 266 6.43 -12.17 -8.34
CA SER A 266 7.46 -13.13 -7.90
C SER A 266 8.43 -12.49 -6.91
N SER A 267 8.77 -13.25 -5.87
CA SER A 267 9.39 -12.80 -4.61
C SER A 267 10.46 -11.71 -4.76
N LEU A 268 10.14 -10.50 -4.29
CA LEU A 268 11.10 -9.45 -3.94
C LEU A 268 11.42 -9.50 -2.45
N GLN A 269 10.41 -9.62 -1.59
CA GLN A 269 10.53 -9.74 -0.12
C GLN A 269 11.09 -11.11 0.35
N GLY A 270 11.68 -11.92 -0.54
CA GLY A 270 12.28 -13.22 -0.19
C GLY A 270 11.31 -14.33 0.27
N ILE A 271 9.99 -14.12 0.24
CA ILE A 271 8.99 -15.06 0.80
C ILE A 271 9.05 -16.44 0.08
N PRO A 272 9.53 -17.53 0.72
CA PRO A 272 9.86 -18.75 0.00
C PRO A 272 8.61 -19.52 -0.46
N GLY A 273 8.45 -19.67 -1.77
CA GLY A 273 7.30 -20.36 -2.38
C GLY A 273 6.21 -19.41 -2.91
N SER A 274 6.40 -18.09 -2.87
CA SER A 274 5.54 -17.17 -3.62
C SER A 274 5.73 -17.41 -5.12
N VAL A 275 4.63 -17.47 -5.87
CA VAL A 275 4.69 -17.49 -7.33
C VAL A 275 4.53 -16.09 -7.90
N GLY A 276 4.84 -15.92 -9.18
CA GLY A 276 4.65 -14.68 -9.93
C GLY A 276 4.10 -14.94 -11.33
N GLY A 277 3.65 -13.88 -11.99
CA GLY A 277 3.05 -13.92 -13.33
C GLY A 277 1.52 -13.86 -13.30
N ILE A 278 0.90 -14.16 -14.45
CA ILE A 278 -0.56 -14.20 -14.62
C ILE A 278 -1.03 -15.65 -14.64
N TYR A 279 -1.99 -16.00 -13.79
CA TYR A 279 -2.63 -17.33 -13.79
C TYR A 279 -4.09 -17.20 -14.21
N ARG A 280 -4.57 -18.12 -15.07
CA ARG A 280 -5.98 -18.23 -15.48
C ARG A 280 -6.62 -19.46 -14.85
N SER A 281 -7.79 -19.28 -14.26
CA SER A 281 -8.74 -20.34 -13.92
C SER A 281 -9.91 -20.30 -14.91
N THR A 282 -10.31 -21.47 -15.43
CA THR A 282 -11.47 -21.61 -16.35
C THR A 282 -12.59 -22.46 -15.73
N ASP A 283 -12.56 -22.65 -14.41
CA ASP A 283 -13.47 -23.53 -13.65
C ASP A 283 -14.06 -22.86 -12.39
N GLY A 284 -14.03 -21.52 -12.35
CA GLY A 284 -14.51 -20.72 -11.23
C GLY A 284 -13.58 -20.71 -10.01
N GLY A 285 -12.27 -20.94 -10.20
CA GLY A 285 -11.23 -20.79 -9.18
C GLY A 285 -10.78 -22.08 -8.52
N ASN A 286 -11.23 -23.24 -9.00
CA ASN A 286 -10.87 -24.54 -8.44
C ASN A 286 -9.46 -24.98 -8.87
N THR A 287 -9.04 -24.68 -10.10
CA THR A 287 -7.69 -24.99 -10.59
C THR A 287 -7.02 -23.80 -11.27
N TRP A 288 -5.72 -23.62 -10.99
CA TRP A 288 -4.90 -22.50 -11.47
C TRP A 288 -3.60 -22.99 -12.11
N SER A 289 -3.63 -24.15 -12.77
CA SER A 289 -2.44 -24.80 -13.33
C SER A 289 -1.82 -24.07 -14.54
N THR A 290 -2.48 -23.04 -15.06
CA THR A 290 -2.07 -22.34 -16.28
C THR A 290 -1.52 -20.96 -15.96
N ASN A 291 -0.19 -20.86 -15.80
CA ASN A 291 0.50 -19.58 -15.94
C ASN A 291 0.49 -19.19 -17.42
N ILE A 292 -0.09 -18.02 -17.73
CA ILE A 292 -0.21 -17.49 -19.10
C ILE A 292 0.71 -16.29 -19.36
N SER A 293 1.63 -15.93 -18.44
CA SER A 293 2.50 -14.74 -18.60
C SER A 293 3.25 -14.73 -19.94
N PRO A 294 3.41 -13.56 -20.59
CA PRO A 294 4.12 -13.43 -21.86
C PRO A 294 5.55 -13.99 -21.82
N SER A 295 5.90 -14.81 -22.81
CA SER A 295 7.21 -15.45 -22.91
C SER A 295 8.34 -14.43 -23.00
N GLY A 296 9.40 -14.65 -22.21
CA GLY A 296 10.58 -13.78 -22.18
C GLY A 296 10.42 -12.49 -21.37
N LEU A 297 9.25 -12.22 -20.79
CA LEU A 297 9.04 -11.10 -19.86
C LEU A 297 9.06 -11.55 -18.39
N SER A 298 9.20 -10.57 -17.50
CA SER A 298 9.27 -10.72 -16.05
C SER A 298 7.99 -11.32 -15.47
N ALA A 299 8.13 -12.30 -14.57
CA ALA A 299 7.05 -12.83 -13.75
C ALA A 299 6.67 -11.89 -12.58
N ARG A 300 6.82 -10.58 -12.76
CA ARG A 300 6.28 -9.54 -11.90
C ARG A 300 5.31 -8.73 -12.74
N VAL A 301 4.01 -8.96 -12.57
CA VAL A 301 2.99 -8.29 -13.37
C VAL A 301 2.34 -7.21 -12.52
N THR A 302 2.50 -5.95 -12.92
CA THR A 302 2.10 -4.75 -12.15
C THR A 302 0.64 -4.39 -12.32
N GLU A 303 0.13 -4.59 -13.53
CA GLU A 303 -1.20 -4.19 -13.97
C GLU A 303 -1.79 -5.20 -14.96
N MET A 304 -3.10 -5.40 -14.89
CA MET A 304 -3.87 -6.26 -15.78
C MET A 304 -5.32 -5.77 -15.84
N VAL A 305 -5.73 -5.27 -17.01
CA VAL A 305 -7.09 -4.77 -17.24
C VAL A 305 -7.69 -5.39 -18.50
N ILE A 306 -9.03 -5.56 -18.51
CA ILE A 306 -9.80 -6.04 -19.66
C ILE A 306 -10.67 -4.87 -20.14
N SER A 307 -10.60 -4.56 -21.44
CA SER A 307 -11.42 -3.52 -22.06
C SER A 307 -12.88 -3.96 -22.25
N SER A 308 -13.77 -3.01 -22.50
CA SER A 308 -15.13 -3.30 -22.97
C SER A 308 -15.19 -3.91 -24.38
N THR A 309 -14.06 -4.01 -25.09
CA THR A 309 -13.92 -4.80 -26.33
C THR A 309 -13.46 -6.24 -26.09
N GLY A 310 -13.26 -6.66 -24.83
CA GLY A 310 -12.79 -8.00 -24.44
C GLY A 310 -11.29 -8.21 -24.58
N ARG A 311 -10.53 -7.18 -24.99
CA ARG A 311 -9.07 -7.21 -25.08
C ARG A 311 -8.47 -7.12 -23.68
N MET A 312 -7.56 -8.04 -23.36
CA MET A 312 -6.79 -8.01 -22.13
C MET A 312 -5.44 -7.32 -22.35
N HIS A 313 -5.03 -6.49 -21.40
CA HIS A 313 -3.81 -5.68 -21.45
C HIS A 313 -3.02 -5.90 -20.15
N VAL A 314 -1.70 -6.10 -20.24
CA VAL A 314 -0.85 -6.43 -19.07
C VAL A 314 0.52 -5.74 -19.12
N THR A 315 1.07 -5.41 -17.96
CA THR A 315 2.44 -4.87 -17.80
C THR A 315 3.31 -5.85 -17.03
N CYS A 316 4.39 -6.31 -17.66
CA CYS A 316 5.36 -7.22 -17.06
C CYS A 316 6.63 -6.45 -16.72
N GLY A 317 6.92 -6.31 -15.43
CA GLY A 317 7.99 -5.48 -14.88
C GLY A 317 7.53 -4.85 -13.56
N TYR A 318 8.42 -4.86 -12.56
CA TYR A 318 8.26 -4.13 -11.31
C TYR A 318 9.59 -3.94 -10.58
N TYR A 319 9.71 -2.80 -9.90
CA TYR A 319 10.81 -2.40 -9.01
C TYR A 319 12.20 -2.84 -9.49
N ASN A 320 12.79 -2.06 -10.40
CA ASN A 320 14.11 -2.34 -11.00
C ASN A 320 14.18 -3.72 -11.68
N SER A 321 13.12 -4.14 -12.38
CA SER A 321 13.18 -5.30 -13.29
C SER A 321 14.12 -5.02 -14.47
N THR A 322 14.71 -6.05 -15.07
CA THR A 322 15.61 -5.86 -16.21
C THR A 322 14.84 -5.38 -17.45
N ALA A 323 15.32 -4.29 -18.08
CA ALA A 323 14.74 -3.69 -19.29
C ALA A 323 14.43 -4.70 -20.39
N ALA A 324 15.40 -5.56 -20.74
CA ALA A 324 15.27 -6.57 -21.79
C ALA A 324 14.22 -7.66 -21.51
N THR A 325 13.73 -7.76 -20.26
CA THR A 325 12.66 -8.68 -19.85
C THR A 325 11.45 -7.93 -19.27
N SER A 326 11.30 -6.64 -19.56
CA SER A 326 10.15 -5.83 -19.12
C SER A 326 9.37 -5.34 -20.33
N GLY A 327 8.05 -5.15 -20.20
CA GLY A 327 7.22 -4.72 -21.32
C GLY A 327 5.72 -4.88 -21.12
N TYR A 328 4.98 -4.07 -21.88
CA TYR A 328 3.54 -4.15 -22.07
C TYR A 328 3.17 -5.18 -23.15
N ARG A 329 2.02 -5.87 -22.98
CA ARG A 329 1.44 -6.81 -23.95
C ARG A 329 -0.09 -6.77 -23.94
N TYR A 330 -0.72 -7.24 -25.01
CA TYR A 330 -2.17 -7.41 -25.09
C TYR A 330 -2.60 -8.68 -25.84
N THR A 331 -3.88 -9.06 -25.70
CA THR A 331 -4.50 -10.14 -26.47
C THR A 331 -6.01 -9.91 -26.66
N ASP A 332 -6.52 -10.19 -27.86
CA ASP A 332 -7.95 -10.16 -28.18
C ASP A 332 -8.69 -11.46 -27.78
N ALA A 333 -7.97 -12.45 -27.24
CA ALA A 333 -8.53 -13.77 -26.92
C ALA A 333 -8.05 -14.33 -25.56
N PRO A 334 -8.27 -13.61 -24.43
CA PRO A 334 -7.71 -13.96 -23.12
C PRO A 334 -8.11 -15.37 -22.62
N SER A 335 -9.30 -15.85 -22.98
CA SER A 335 -9.76 -17.21 -22.66
C SER A 335 -8.93 -18.33 -23.29
N THR A 336 -8.24 -18.06 -24.40
CA THR A 336 -7.40 -19.03 -25.13
C THR A 336 -5.92 -18.68 -25.16
N VAL A 337 -5.52 -17.47 -24.71
CA VAL A 337 -4.13 -17.02 -24.72
C VAL A 337 -3.22 -17.98 -23.94
N ALA A 338 -2.00 -18.15 -24.43
CA ALA A 338 -0.91 -18.84 -23.77
C ALA A 338 0.35 -17.95 -23.81
N SER A 339 1.37 -18.28 -23.02
CA SER A 339 2.60 -17.49 -22.91
C SER A 339 3.25 -17.14 -24.26
N GLY A 340 3.12 -17.98 -25.28
CA GLY A 340 3.69 -17.76 -26.62
C GLY A 340 2.81 -16.97 -27.59
N THR A 341 1.58 -16.58 -27.22
CA THR A 341 0.57 -16.02 -28.14
C THR A 341 0.10 -14.61 -27.77
N TRP A 342 0.91 -13.87 -27.00
CA TRP A 342 0.65 -12.47 -26.66
C TRP A 342 1.12 -11.53 -27.77
N THR A 343 0.33 -10.49 -28.05
CA THR A 343 0.67 -9.47 -29.05
C THR A 343 1.59 -8.43 -28.43
N SER A 344 2.73 -8.18 -29.09
CA SER A 344 3.59 -7.02 -28.82
C SER A 344 3.01 -5.77 -29.49
N PRO A 345 3.07 -4.60 -28.85
CA PRO A 345 2.74 -3.33 -29.52
C PRO A 345 3.73 -3.03 -30.65
N ALA A 346 3.31 -2.21 -31.62
CA ALA A 346 4.15 -1.64 -32.67
C ALA A 346 4.97 -0.43 -32.15
N THR A 347 4.36 0.42 -31.31
CA THR A 347 5.09 1.38 -30.45
C THR A 347 4.64 1.21 -29.01
N THR A 348 5.58 1.11 -28.06
CA THR A 348 5.30 0.93 -26.63
C THR A 348 5.57 2.22 -25.86
N PHE A 349 4.86 2.41 -24.75
CA PHE A 349 5.34 3.32 -23.71
C PHE A 349 6.57 2.76 -23.01
N THR A 350 7.33 3.67 -22.39
CA THR A 350 8.51 3.39 -21.56
C THR A 350 8.62 4.44 -20.46
N PRO A 351 9.28 4.15 -19.32
CA PRO A 351 9.80 2.84 -18.89
C PRO A 351 8.71 1.83 -18.53
N VAL A 352 9.11 0.60 -18.26
CA VAL A 352 8.26 -0.57 -17.93
C VAL A 352 8.87 -1.48 -16.84
N GLU A 353 10.09 -1.16 -16.39
CA GLU A 353 10.89 -1.88 -15.40
C GLU A 353 10.42 -1.67 -13.95
N PHE A 354 9.50 -0.73 -13.75
CA PHE A 354 9.06 -0.15 -12.48
C PHE A 354 7.56 -0.37 -12.29
N ASN A 355 6.90 0.43 -11.44
CA ASN A 355 5.45 0.45 -11.38
C ASN A 355 4.86 1.06 -12.66
N VAL A 356 3.72 0.54 -13.08
CA VAL A 356 2.86 1.13 -14.11
C VAL A 356 1.44 0.89 -13.66
N ASP A 357 0.62 1.93 -13.68
CA ASP A 357 -0.83 1.84 -13.54
C ASP A 357 -1.48 2.18 -14.90
N MET A 358 -2.62 1.57 -15.24
CA MET A 358 -3.20 1.65 -16.60
C MET A 358 -4.71 1.50 -16.59
N ALA A 359 -5.40 2.41 -17.30
CA ALA A 359 -6.86 2.41 -17.44
C ALA A 359 -7.30 2.38 -18.91
N VAL A 360 -8.52 1.92 -19.18
CA VAL A 360 -9.05 1.69 -20.53
C VAL A 360 -10.53 2.09 -20.66
N ALA A 361 -10.86 2.81 -21.73
CA ALA A 361 -12.22 3.11 -22.17
C ALA A 361 -12.36 2.70 -23.65
N GLY A 362 -12.97 1.54 -23.89
CA GLY A 362 -13.10 0.94 -25.23
C GLY A 362 -11.72 0.60 -25.84
N ASN A 363 -11.31 1.38 -26.85
CA ASN A 363 -9.99 1.27 -27.49
C ASN A 363 -9.00 2.36 -27.04
N THR A 364 -9.42 3.32 -26.21
CA THR A 364 -8.51 4.33 -25.65
C THR A 364 -7.92 3.79 -24.36
N LEU A 365 -6.60 3.82 -24.23
CA LEU A 365 -5.89 3.46 -23.01
C LEU A 365 -4.99 4.60 -22.55
N TYR A 366 -4.78 4.67 -21.23
CA TYR A 366 -3.76 5.50 -20.60
C TYR A 366 -2.85 4.66 -19.73
N ALA A 367 -1.55 4.93 -19.76
CA ALA A 367 -0.55 4.28 -18.92
C ALA A 367 0.31 5.33 -18.20
N LEU A 368 0.56 5.07 -16.91
CA LEU A 368 1.26 5.94 -15.98
C LEU A 368 2.55 5.26 -15.47
N PRO A 369 3.64 5.25 -16.27
CA PRO A 369 4.89 4.58 -15.90
C PRO A 369 5.74 5.41 -14.93
N ALA A 370 6.17 4.79 -13.82
CA ALA A 370 7.20 5.31 -12.94
C ALA A 370 8.61 5.07 -13.50
N ASN A 371 9.57 5.96 -13.25
CA ASN A 371 10.95 5.84 -13.71
C ASN A 371 11.92 5.35 -12.61
N SER A 372 13.23 5.37 -12.88
CA SER A 372 14.29 4.95 -11.95
C SER A 372 14.52 5.89 -10.75
N SER A 373 13.92 7.08 -10.76
CA SER A 373 13.76 7.95 -9.58
C SER A 373 12.35 7.85 -8.97
N PHE A 374 11.58 6.84 -9.38
CA PHE A 374 10.18 6.60 -9.04
C PHE A 374 9.25 7.81 -9.27
N GLN A 375 9.61 8.64 -10.25
CA GLN A 375 8.79 9.75 -10.74
C GLN A 375 7.96 9.29 -11.94
N THR A 376 6.80 9.93 -12.17
CA THR A 376 5.97 9.73 -13.37
C THR A 376 6.08 10.94 -14.32
N PRO A 377 7.19 11.10 -15.06
CA PRO A 377 7.43 12.29 -15.91
C PRO A 377 6.61 12.31 -17.20
N GLN A 378 5.95 11.21 -17.55
CA GLN A 378 5.23 11.02 -18.79
C GLN A 378 3.97 10.21 -18.55
N ILE A 379 2.86 10.68 -19.11
CA ILE A 379 1.62 9.92 -19.24
C ILE A 379 1.53 9.53 -20.72
N TRP A 380 1.18 8.27 -20.98
CA TRP A 380 1.11 7.72 -22.33
C TRP A 380 -0.34 7.37 -22.67
N LYS A 381 -0.73 7.59 -23.93
CA LYS A 381 -2.05 7.31 -24.49
C LYS A 381 -1.93 6.38 -25.69
N SER A 382 -2.92 5.50 -25.84
CA SER A 382 -3.21 4.77 -27.06
C SER A 382 -4.69 4.97 -27.44
N THR A 383 -5.01 4.88 -28.72
CA THR A 383 -6.39 5.00 -29.25
C THR A 383 -6.79 3.83 -30.18
N ASP A 384 -5.91 2.84 -30.35
CA ASP A 384 -6.11 1.67 -31.22
C ASP A 384 -6.14 0.34 -30.42
N GLY A 385 -6.48 0.44 -29.14
CA GLY A 385 -6.46 -0.68 -28.20
C GLY A 385 -5.04 -1.11 -27.82
N GLY A 386 -4.10 -0.16 -27.74
CA GLY A 386 -2.75 -0.41 -27.23
C GLY A 386 -1.76 -1.00 -28.25
N ALA A 387 -2.06 -0.93 -29.54
CA ALA A 387 -1.13 -1.36 -30.58
C ALA A 387 -0.06 -0.29 -30.84
N ASN A 388 -0.42 0.99 -30.80
CA ASN A 388 0.50 2.12 -30.82
C ASN A 388 0.24 3.04 -29.61
N TRP A 389 1.34 3.50 -29.01
CA TRP A 389 1.35 4.41 -27.87
C TRP A 389 2.15 5.68 -28.18
N ALA A 390 1.71 6.81 -27.63
CA ALA A 390 2.37 8.11 -27.68
C ALA A 390 2.26 8.83 -26.31
N ILE A 391 3.13 9.80 -26.05
CA ILE A 391 3.08 10.65 -24.84
C ILE A 391 1.96 11.70 -25.01
N THR A 392 1.26 12.05 -23.94
CA THR A 392 0.20 13.09 -23.95
C THR A 392 0.76 14.52 -24.06
N GLY A 393 -0.08 15.50 -24.44
CA GLY A 393 0.37 16.86 -24.75
C GLY A 393 1.09 17.59 -23.60
N THR A 394 0.61 17.44 -22.36
CA THR A 394 1.32 17.88 -21.15
C THR A 394 1.36 16.76 -20.11
N THR A 395 2.09 16.98 -19.03
CA THR A 395 2.25 16.05 -17.91
C THR A 395 2.21 16.83 -16.58
N PRO A 396 1.66 16.25 -15.50
CA PRO A 396 1.73 16.84 -14.16
C PRO A 396 3.19 17.02 -13.67
N PRO A 397 3.45 17.98 -12.77
CA PRO A 397 4.79 18.17 -12.19
C PRO A 397 5.25 16.93 -11.41
N ILE A 398 6.53 16.58 -11.53
CA ILE A 398 7.16 15.51 -10.74
C ILE A 398 7.76 15.99 -9.41
N SER A 399 7.90 17.31 -9.24
CA SER A 399 8.55 17.94 -8.09
C SER A 399 8.06 19.38 -7.91
N GLY A 400 8.05 19.88 -6.68
CA GLY A 400 7.67 21.26 -6.35
C GLY A 400 6.58 21.31 -5.29
N SER A 401 5.74 22.35 -5.30
CA SER A 401 4.64 22.54 -4.35
C SER A 401 3.40 21.67 -4.63
N ALA A 402 3.32 21.07 -5.82
CA ALA A 402 2.24 20.17 -6.23
C ALA A 402 2.80 19.09 -7.18
N PRO A 403 3.51 18.07 -6.66
CA PRO A 403 3.97 16.94 -7.45
C PRO A 403 2.88 15.86 -7.57
N LEU A 404 2.79 15.20 -8.73
CA LEU A 404 1.97 13.99 -8.87
C LEU A 404 2.54 12.83 -8.05
N SER A 405 3.84 12.53 -8.19
CA SER A 405 4.46 11.34 -7.56
C SER A 405 5.57 11.63 -6.55
N SER A 406 6.39 12.66 -6.76
CA SER A 406 7.53 13.04 -5.90
C SER A 406 8.54 11.93 -5.51
N GLY A 407 8.59 10.81 -6.23
CA GLY A 407 9.43 9.65 -5.90
C GLY A 407 8.67 8.51 -5.19
N GLN A 408 7.37 8.66 -4.95
CA GLN A 408 6.50 7.62 -4.39
C GLN A 408 5.89 6.70 -5.46
N GLY A 409 6.10 6.95 -6.76
CA GLY A 409 5.40 6.27 -7.85
C GLY A 409 5.66 4.76 -7.97
N TRP A 410 6.57 4.20 -7.17
CA TRP A 410 6.75 2.75 -7.02
C TRP A 410 5.69 2.10 -6.11
N TYR A 411 5.06 2.91 -5.25
CA TYR A 411 4.12 2.54 -4.19
C TYR A 411 2.72 3.02 -4.56
N CYS A 412 2.49 4.35 -4.53
CA CYS A 412 1.21 4.97 -4.86
C CYS A 412 1.20 5.45 -6.32
N LEU A 413 0.34 4.83 -7.11
CA LEU A 413 -0.14 5.35 -8.40
C LEU A 413 -1.55 4.84 -8.60
N ALA A 414 -2.39 5.71 -9.14
CA ALA A 414 -3.74 5.38 -9.56
C ALA A 414 -4.04 6.07 -10.89
N ILE A 415 -4.79 5.42 -11.78
CA ILE A 415 -5.38 6.06 -12.96
C ILE A 415 -6.77 5.51 -13.26
N ALA A 416 -7.71 6.40 -13.60
CA ALA A 416 -9.01 6.02 -14.14
C ALA A 416 -9.41 6.93 -15.31
N VAL A 417 -10.18 6.36 -16.23
CA VAL A 417 -10.73 7.03 -17.41
C VAL A 417 -12.23 6.77 -17.45
N ASP A 418 -12.99 7.80 -17.82
CA ASP A 418 -14.43 7.73 -18.02
C ASP A 418 -14.78 6.69 -19.11
N PRO A 419 -15.57 5.65 -18.80
CA PRO A 419 -15.89 4.59 -19.75
C PRO A 419 -16.80 5.05 -20.91
N THR A 420 -17.43 6.24 -20.79
CA THR A 420 -18.33 6.84 -21.79
C THR A 420 -17.67 7.94 -22.61
N ASN A 421 -16.73 8.70 -22.03
CA ASN A 421 -15.98 9.77 -22.69
C ASN A 421 -14.50 9.73 -22.33
N ALA A 422 -13.71 8.98 -23.11
CA ALA A 422 -12.27 8.77 -22.89
C ALA A 422 -11.36 10.03 -23.00
N ASN A 423 -11.93 11.25 -23.01
CA ASN A 423 -11.22 12.50 -22.79
C ASN A 423 -11.22 12.94 -21.31
N ASN A 424 -12.18 12.45 -20.52
CA ASN A 424 -12.22 12.59 -19.07
C ASN A 424 -11.30 11.52 -18.45
N VAL A 425 -10.20 11.95 -17.85
CA VAL A 425 -9.20 11.05 -17.24
C VAL A 425 -8.59 11.69 -16.00
N MET A 426 -8.34 10.88 -14.98
CA MET A 426 -7.80 11.30 -13.68
C MET A 426 -6.66 10.38 -13.25
N VAL A 427 -5.60 10.96 -12.69
CA VAL A 427 -4.43 10.27 -12.13
C VAL A 427 -4.20 10.69 -10.68
N GLY A 428 -3.64 9.79 -9.87
CA GLY A 428 -3.28 10.01 -8.47
C GLY A 428 -1.88 9.51 -8.13
N GLY A 429 -1.32 10.03 -7.04
CA GLY A 429 -0.03 9.65 -6.46
C GLY A 429 0.09 10.23 -5.05
N LEU A 430 0.76 11.37 -4.87
CA LEU A 430 0.61 12.25 -3.70
C LEU A 430 -0.50 13.29 -3.86
N ASN A 431 -0.72 13.79 -5.08
CA ASN A 431 -1.82 14.71 -5.42
C ASN A 431 -2.47 14.19 -6.69
N SER A 432 -3.79 14.38 -6.83
CA SER A 432 -4.49 13.99 -8.05
C SER A 432 -4.50 15.10 -9.11
N TYR A 433 -4.53 14.69 -10.37
CA TYR A 433 -4.63 15.55 -11.55
C TYR A 433 -5.71 15.04 -12.49
N ARG A 434 -6.41 15.96 -13.16
CA ARG A 434 -7.53 15.68 -14.04
C ARG A 434 -7.37 16.36 -15.40
N SER A 435 -7.76 15.67 -16.45
CA SER A 435 -7.91 16.19 -17.81
C SER A 435 -9.34 15.92 -18.31
N THR A 436 -9.85 16.82 -19.16
CA THR A 436 -11.13 16.68 -19.89
C THR A 436 -10.94 16.78 -21.41
N ASP A 437 -9.70 16.88 -21.87
CA ASP A 437 -9.28 16.93 -23.28
C ASP A 437 -8.49 15.67 -23.69
N GLY A 438 -8.43 14.68 -22.79
CA GLY A 438 -7.79 13.40 -23.04
C GLY A 438 -6.27 13.42 -22.88
N GLY A 439 -5.76 14.26 -21.99
CA GLY A 439 -4.36 14.30 -21.54
C GLY A 439 -3.55 15.46 -22.12
N ASP A 440 -4.14 16.32 -22.94
CA ASP A 440 -3.43 17.45 -23.53
C ASP A 440 -3.18 18.55 -22.47
N ILE A 441 -4.13 18.80 -21.58
CA ILE A 441 -3.99 19.66 -20.40
C ILE A 441 -4.36 18.89 -19.12
N TRP A 442 -3.43 18.85 -18.17
CA TRP A 442 -3.67 18.34 -16.81
C TRP A 442 -3.81 19.49 -15.81
N THR A 443 -4.95 19.53 -15.12
CA THR A 443 -5.22 20.48 -14.03
C THR A 443 -5.08 19.78 -12.68
N LEU A 444 -4.47 20.44 -11.69
CA LEU A 444 -4.41 19.95 -10.32
C LEU A 444 -5.83 19.74 -9.78
N ASN A 445 -6.11 18.58 -9.19
CA ASN A 445 -7.42 18.23 -8.70
C ASN A 445 -7.49 18.18 -7.16
N SER A 446 -6.61 17.45 -6.48
CA SER A 446 -6.53 17.42 -5.00
C SER A 446 -5.25 18.04 -4.46
N GLY A 447 -5.27 18.45 -3.19
CA GLY A 447 -4.09 18.79 -2.41
C GLY A 447 -4.10 18.04 -1.08
N TRP A 448 -3.07 17.23 -0.81
CA TRP A 448 -2.97 16.47 0.45
C TRP A 448 -2.55 17.32 1.66
N VAL A 449 -2.13 18.58 1.45
CA VAL A 449 -1.77 19.54 2.51
C VAL A 449 -2.46 20.89 2.37
N THR A 450 -2.45 21.68 3.44
CA THR A 450 -2.83 23.11 3.43
C THR A 450 -2.00 23.90 2.42
N GLY A 451 -2.68 24.76 1.65
CA GLY A 451 -2.00 25.81 0.88
C GLY A 451 -1.42 25.38 -0.47
N VAL A 452 -1.68 24.17 -0.96
CA VAL A 452 -1.33 23.75 -2.33
C VAL A 452 -2.05 24.67 -3.34
N PRO A 453 -1.33 25.49 -4.13
CA PRO A 453 -1.99 26.49 -4.98
C PRO A 453 -2.66 25.84 -6.20
N GLY A 454 -3.95 26.10 -6.38
CA GLY A 454 -4.72 25.69 -7.57
C GLY A 454 -5.93 24.81 -7.28
N THR A 455 -6.12 24.32 -6.05
CA THR A 455 -7.30 23.55 -5.66
C THR A 455 -7.79 23.88 -4.25
N THR A 456 -9.01 23.45 -3.95
CA THR A 456 -9.61 23.42 -2.60
C THR A 456 -10.11 22.02 -2.22
N ASN A 457 -10.03 21.02 -3.11
CA ASN A 457 -10.36 19.64 -2.78
C ASN A 457 -9.22 19.05 -1.93
N TYR A 458 -9.56 18.52 -0.76
CA TYR A 458 -8.69 17.61 -0.04
C TYR A 458 -8.98 16.17 -0.47
N ILE A 459 -7.91 15.44 -0.78
CA ILE A 459 -7.86 13.97 -0.78
C ILE A 459 -6.57 13.64 -0.02
N HIS A 460 -6.53 12.51 0.68
CA HIS A 460 -5.30 12.09 1.34
C HIS A 460 -4.17 11.84 0.33
N ALA A 461 -2.93 11.89 0.81
CA ALA A 461 -1.79 11.41 0.04
C ALA A 461 -1.90 9.91 -0.27
N ASP A 462 -1.04 9.45 -1.18
CA ASP A 462 -0.81 8.05 -1.48
C ASP A 462 -2.06 7.34 -2.02
N HIS A 463 -2.50 7.84 -3.17
CA HIS A 463 -3.57 7.28 -4.00
C HIS A 463 -3.14 5.89 -4.54
N GLN A 464 -3.89 4.84 -4.22
CA GLN A 464 -3.59 3.44 -4.54
C GLN A 464 -4.52 2.82 -5.60
N ILE A 465 -5.72 3.39 -5.76
CA ILE A 465 -6.74 2.96 -6.72
C ILE A 465 -7.70 4.11 -7.04
N LEU A 466 -8.05 4.25 -8.33
CA LEU A 466 -9.12 5.12 -8.81
C LEU A 466 -10.14 4.25 -9.56
N VAL A 467 -11.43 4.47 -9.31
CA VAL A 467 -12.53 3.81 -10.03
C VAL A 467 -13.46 4.87 -10.59
N TRP A 468 -13.70 4.84 -11.89
CA TRP A 468 -14.64 5.73 -12.58
C TRP A 468 -15.85 4.92 -13.05
N ASN A 469 -17.05 5.33 -12.67
CA ASN A 469 -18.30 4.66 -13.05
C ASN A 469 -19.40 5.70 -13.31
N ASP A 470 -19.87 5.78 -14.55
CA ASP A 470 -20.71 6.89 -15.05
C ASP A 470 -20.09 8.26 -14.70
N ASN A 471 -20.82 9.09 -13.93
CA ASN A 471 -20.38 10.40 -13.43
C ASN A 471 -19.70 10.34 -12.04
N GLN A 472 -19.52 9.14 -11.48
CA GLN A 472 -18.93 8.94 -10.16
C GLN A 472 -17.44 8.62 -10.29
N VAL A 473 -16.64 9.20 -9.41
CA VAL A 473 -15.22 8.82 -9.23
C VAL A 473 -15.00 8.48 -7.77
N LEU A 474 -14.43 7.31 -7.52
CA LEU A 474 -14.01 6.85 -6.21
C LEU A 474 -12.49 6.80 -6.17
N ASP A 475 -11.90 7.45 -5.18
CA ASP A 475 -10.46 7.60 -5.00
C ASP A 475 -10.07 6.95 -3.67
N GLY A 476 -9.19 5.96 -3.73
CA GLY A 476 -8.82 5.11 -2.60
C GLY A 476 -7.31 5.11 -2.35
N GLY A 477 -6.92 5.32 -1.10
CA GLY A 477 -5.50 5.37 -0.72
C GLY A 477 -5.27 5.19 0.77
N ASP A 478 -4.13 5.68 1.24
CA ASP A 478 -3.64 5.47 2.61
C ASP A 478 -4.49 6.22 3.68
N GLY A 479 -5.28 7.21 3.26
CA GLY A 479 -6.31 7.86 4.08
C GLY A 479 -7.72 7.29 3.96
N GLY A 480 -7.96 6.24 3.16
CA GLY A 480 -9.29 5.67 2.94
C GLY A 480 -9.91 6.08 1.59
N ILE A 481 -11.25 6.24 1.58
CA ILE A 481 -12.06 6.45 0.37
C ILE A 481 -12.69 7.86 0.29
N PHE A 482 -12.53 8.47 -0.87
CA PHE A 482 -13.08 9.76 -1.25
C PHE A 482 -13.99 9.59 -2.48
N TYR A 483 -15.09 10.35 -2.53
CA TYR A 483 -16.14 10.19 -3.53
C TYR A 483 -16.49 11.52 -4.21
N SER A 484 -16.57 11.49 -5.55
CA SER A 484 -17.11 12.52 -6.43
C SER A 484 -18.41 12.04 -7.10
N ALA A 485 -19.32 12.98 -7.36
CA ALA A 485 -20.54 12.76 -8.16
C ALA A 485 -20.58 13.64 -9.44
N ASP A 486 -19.45 14.23 -9.80
CA ASP A 486 -19.33 15.32 -10.78
C ASP A 486 -18.09 15.13 -11.66
N ASP A 487 -17.91 13.92 -12.19
CA ASP A 487 -16.83 13.55 -13.11
C ASP A 487 -15.43 13.77 -12.50
N GLY A 488 -15.28 13.66 -11.18
CA GLY A 488 -14.05 13.95 -10.46
C GLY A 488 -13.76 15.44 -10.25
N ALA A 489 -14.75 16.34 -10.34
CA ALA A 489 -14.52 17.78 -10.15
C ALA A 489 -14.43 18.19 -8.66
N THR A 490 -15.27 17.62 -7.78
CA THR A 490 -15.23 17.83 -6.33
C THR A 490 -15.29 16.51 -5.56
N PHE A 491 -14.62 16.45 -4.41
CA PHE A 491 -14.50 15.22 -3.61
C PHE A 491 -14.90 15.44 -2.15
N ALA A 492 -15.55 14.43 -1.57
CA ALA A 492 -15.85 14.33 -0.15
C ALA A 492 -15.61 12.90 0.37
N ASP A 493 -15.00 12.73 1.54
CA ASP A 493 -14.75 11.42 2.15
C ASP A 493 -16.03 10.61 2.36
N ARG A 494 -15.84 9.29 2.49
CA ARG A 494 -16.85 8.36 3.00
C ARG A 494 -16.27 7.52 4.14
N ASN A 495 -15.41 8.09 4.99
CA ASN A 495 -14.55 7.34 5.91
C ASN A 495 -15.15 7.11 7.30
N VAL A 496 -16.21 7.81 7.69
CA VAL A 496 -16.89 7.59 8.98
C VAL A 496 -17.45 6.15 9.07
N GLY A 497 -17.06 5.42 10.13
CA GLY A 497 -17.44 4.03 10.38
C GLY A 497 -16.56 2.98 9.69
N LEU A 498 -15.68 3.39 8.78
CA LEU A 498 -14.70 2.53 8.13
C LEU A 498 -13.42 2.52 8.98
N ARG A 499 -12.94 1.33 9.37
CA ARG A 499 -11.92 1.16 10.42
C ARG A 499 -10.71 0.38 9.87
N LEU A 500 -9.86 1.06 9.10
CA LEU A 500 -8.69 0.49 8.39
C LEU A 500 -7.35 1.14 8.84
N LYS A 501 -7.34 1.91 9.94
CA LYS A 501 -6.14 2.62 10.41
C LYS A 501 -5.14 1.63 11.00
N GLN A 502 -3.99 1.52 10.36
CA GLN A 502 -2.92 0.59 10.74
C GLN A 502 -2.17 1.15 11.96
N PHE A 503 -2.60 0.81 13.17
CA PHE A 503 -1.98 1.28 14.42
C PHE A 503 -0.71 0.48 14.75
N TYR A 504 0.43 1.17 14.84
CA TYR A 504 1.72 0.57 15.19
C TYR A 504 1.86 0.31 16.70
N ALA A 505 1.42 1.28 17.51
CA ALA A 505 1.56 1.27 18.97
C ALA A 505 0.43 2.04 19.65
N CYS A 506 0.19 1.76 20.93
CA CYS A 506 -0.71 2.56 21.76
C CYS A 506 -0.16 2.71 23.20
N ALA A 507 -0.52 3.84 23.82
CA ALA A 507 -0.29 4.12 25.23
C ALA A 507 -1.64 4.31 25.93
N ILE A 508 -1.74 3.84 27.16
CA ILE A 508 -2.97 3.85 27.98
C ILE A 508 -2.71 4.77 29.16
N HIS A 509 -3.60 5.72 29.43
CA HIS A 509 -3.46 6.56 30.63
C HIS A 509 -3.72 5.71 31.91
N PRO A 510 -2.86 5.77 32.94
CA PRO A 510 -2.97 4.92 34.13
C PRO A 510 -4.30 4.97 34.90
N ILE A 511 -5.08 6.04 34.74
CA ILE A 511 -6.30 6.29 35.54
C ILE A 511 -7.53 6.54 34.65
N SER A 512 -7.40 7.29 33.55
CA SER A 512 -8.55 7.58 32.68
C SER A 512 -8.86 6.41 31.75
N THR A 513 -9.84 5.59 32.14
CA THR A 513 -10.29 4.34 31.47
C THR A 513 -10.69 4.46 29.97
N ASN A 514 -10.74 5.68 29.43
CA ASN A 514 -11.07 5.95 28.03
C ASN A 514 -9.98 6.72 27.28
N TYR A 515 -8.92 7.17 27.95
CA TYR A 515 -7.87 7.98 27.34
C TYR A 515 -6.73 7.11 26.83
N PHE A 516 -6.46 7.22 25.53
CA PHE A 516 -5.42 6.49 24.84
C PHE A 516 -4.74 7.40 23.82
N LEU A 517 -3.44 7.24 23.63
CA LEU A 517 -2.75 7.67 22.40
C LEU A 517 -2.49 6.42 21.55
N ALA A 518 -2.63 6.51 20.23
CA ALA A 518 -2.27 5.45 19.31
C ALA A 518 -1.68 6.00 18.00
N GLY A 519 -0.47 5.59 17.65
CA GLY A 519 0.22 6.01 16.44
C GLY A 519 -0.16 5.15 15.23
N ALA A 520 -0.54 5.75 14.11
CA ALA A 520 -0.98 5.05 12.90
C ALA A 520 -0.11 5.36 11.67
N GLN A 521 -0.07 4.42 10.73
CA GLN A 521 0.56 4.56 9.42
C GLN A 521 -0.04 5.74 8.64
N ASP A 522 0.78 6.71 8.27
CA ASP A 522 0.45 7.95 7.52
C ASP A 522 -0.72 8.82 8.04
N ASN A 523 -1.38 8.41 9.12
CA ASN A 523 -2.64 8.96 9.64
C ASN A 523 -2.45 9.71 10.98
N GLY A 524 -1.21 9.88 11.43
CA GLY A 524 -0.84 10.61 12.64
C GLY A 524 -0.98 9.83 13.95
N VAL A 525 -0.78 10.54 15.07
CA VAL A 525 -1.12 10.04 16.41
C VAL A 525 -2.56 10.41 16.74
N HIS A 526 -3.37 9.43 17.06
CA HIS A 526 -4.75 9.60 17.49
C HIS A 526 -4.89 9.54 19.01
N GLN A 527 -5.32 10.65 19.60
CA GLN A 527 -5.89 10.69 20.94
C GLN A 527 -7.34 10.19 20.90
N LEU A 528 -7.65 9.14 21.66
CA LEU A 528 -9.00 8.70 21.96
C LEU A 528 -9.31 9.08 23.41
N ASN A 529 -10.56 9.50 23.69
CA ASN A 529 -11.03 9.83 25.05
C ASN A 529 -12.50 9.41 25.27
N GLY A 530 -12.96 8.42 24.51
CA GLY A 530 -14.37 8.02 24.40
C GLY A 530 -14.60 6.56 24.77
N ALA A 531 -15.84 6.22 25.14
CA ALA A 531 -16.24 4.86 25.48
C ALA A 531 -16.68 4.09 24.21
N GLY A 532 -16.06 2.94 23.94
CA GLY A 532 -16.35 2.13 22.75
C GLY A 532 -15.65 2.65 21.48
N LEU A 533 -16.37 2.59 20.36
CA LEU A 533 -15.99 3.20 19.08
C LEU A 533 -16.46 4.65 19.03
N THR A 534 -15.52 5.60 18.96
CA THR A 534 -15.83 7.04 19.01
C THR A 534 -14.97 7.82 18.03
N SER A 535 -15.18 9.13 17.93
CA SER A 535 -14.20 9.98 17.24
C SER A 535 -12.87 10.00 18.00
N SER A 536 -11.76 10.05 17.27
CA SER A 536 -10.43 10.42 17.77
C SER A 536 -10.07 11.85 17.37
N VAL A 537 -9.00 12.38 17.98
CA VAL A 537 -8.34 13.64 17.57
C VAL A 537 -6.93 13.31 17.12
N GLU A 538 -6.52 13.76 15.94
CA GLU A 538 -5.16 13.63 15.43
C GLU A 538 -4.27 14.73 16.03
N VAL A 539 -3.40 14.38 16.99
CA VAL A 539 -2.59 15.33 17.79
C VAL A 539 -1.19 15.57 17.24
N THR A 540 -0.72 14.71 16.33
CA THR A 540 0.43 14.94 15.44
C THR A 540 0.14 14.25 14.10
N GLY A 541 0.67 14.76 12.99
CA GLY A 541 0.50 14.16 11.65
C GLY A 541 1.67 13.26 11.21
N GLY A 542 1.56 12.68 10.01
CA GLY A 542 2.56 11.78 9.41
C GLY A 542 2.44 10.35 9.94
N ASP A 543 3.53 9.58 9.91
CA ASP A 543 3.60 8.30 10.63
C ASP A 543 3.55 8.55 12.15
N GLY A 544 2.46 8.14 12.80
CA GLY A 544 2.28 8.31 14.24
C GLY A 544 3.17 7.40 15.11
N ALA A 545 3.76 6.35 14.51
CA ALA A 545 4.77 5.47 15.08
C ALA A 545 4.53 5.07 16.56
N PHE A 546 5.52 5.29 17.42
CA PHE A 546 5.46 4.99 18.86
C PHE A 546 4.96 6.18 19.67
N VAL A 547 4.19 5.89 20.72
CA VAL A 547 3.53 6.87 21.59
C VAL A 547 3.72 6.49 23.05
N HIS A 548 3.74 7.49 23.92
CA HIS A 548 3.84 7.34 25.37
C HIS A 548 2.91 8.33 26.08
N ILE A 549 2.48 7.98 27.29
CA ILE A 549 1.81 8.83 28.26
C ILE A 549 2.60 8.59 29.55
N ASP A 550 3.06 9.65 30.21
CA ASP A 550 3.83 9.51 31.45
C ASP A 550 2.95 8.87 32.55
N GLU A 551 3.51 8.00 33.37
CA GLU A 551 2.75 7.26 34.39
C GLU A 551 2.58 8.08 35.70
N ASP A 552 3.46 9.06 35.95
CA ASP A 552 3.44 9.94 37.12
C ASP A 552 2.84 11.34 36.77
N GLU A 553 3.08 11.87 35.56
CA GLU A 553 2.52 13.15 35.05
C GLU A 553 1.73 13.01 33.70
N PRO A 554 0.61 12.25 33.67
CA PRO A 554 -0.18 11.93 32.45
C PRO A 554 -1.05 13.06 31.86
#